data_AF-A0A6J2Q699-F1
#
_entry.id   AF-A0A6J2Q699-F1
#
_cell.length_a   1.000
_cell.length_b   1.000
_cell.length_c   1.000
_cell.angle_alpha   90.00
_cell.angle_beta   90.00
_cell.angle_gamma   90.00
#
_symmetry.space_group_name_H-M   'P 1'
#
loop_
_entity.id
_entity.type
_entity.pdbx_description
1 polymer ?
#
loop_
_entity_poly.entity_id
_entity_poly.type
_entity_poly.pdbx_seq_one_letter_code
_entity_poly.pdbx_strand_id
1 'polypeptide(L)'
;MMTSSARVMRCCVALFLVLTSVSAAQKKLDSINDLKKINFDQSVPKHSLLLLHWFANKININNNDVIQLAFDPNDGDYGSHHYGNFEGMLDPLPQGNAYRYYTIGNLNQGTSIPLPAYVVRPPREYVGRNRDRIIIRVREQNTGGRAHQRIDQVYITQHYDTSENLGTPYDPDHTYRITTNLLRQVREFAVEENQQPLLNLRNRFGSNADESDIRNTWGQLACLGLLLYIVIQEKYSSSQPNNRPDNRRSQRESNVPRRFPNQGDVVVDFTNYDNNCDHYDDHYFHHRTTGNRESGRGNTSVPQDNNQMSCCCICCISFASICMVSLLIFLIVWFIPKIIA
;
A
#
# COMPACT_ATOMS: atom_id res chain seq x y z
N MET A 1 -1.59 -5.99 -58.08
CA MET A 1 -0.72 -5.88 -56.89
C MET A 1 -1.45 -5.06 -55.83
N MET A 2 -2.22 -5.67 -54.92
CA MET A 2 -2.96 -4.92 -53.89
C MET A 2 -3.36 -5.80 -52.69
N THR A 3 -2.52 -6.76 -52.32
CA THR A 3 -2.83 -7.76 -51.27
C THR A 3 -1.87 -7.72 -50.07
N SER A 4 -0.76 -6.99 -50.17
CA SER A 4 0.29 -6.89 -49.15
C SER A 4 -0.01 -5.81 -48.10
N SER A 5 -0.51 -4.64 -48.50
CA SER A 5 -0.76 -3.50 -47.60
C SER A 5 -1.87 -3.77 -46.55
N ALA A 6 -2.95 -4.44 -46.96
CA ALA A 6 -4.06 -4.75 -46.06
C ALA A 6 -3.71 -5.80 -44.98
N ARG A 7 -2.74 -6.69 -45.25
CA ARG A 7 -2.26 -7.68 -44.27
C ARG A 7 -1.35 -7.01 -43.23
N VAL A 8 -0.46 -6.13 -43.67
CA VAL A 8 0.43 -5.35 -42.78
C VAL A 8 -0.39 -4.47 -41.83
N MET A 9 -1.41 -3.78 -42.33
CA MET A 9 -2.26 -2.92 -41.49
C MET A 9 -3.05 -3.70 -40.43
N ARG A 10 -3.52 -4.93 -40.73
CA ARG A 10 -4.18 -5.80 -39.73
C ARG A 10 -3.20 -6.28 -38.65
N CYS A 11 -1.98 -6.64 -39.04
CA CYS A 11 -0.94 -7.01 -38.08
C CYS A 11 -0.58 -5.83 -37.16
N CYS A 12 -0.48 -4.61 -37.71
CA CYS A 12 -0.19 -3.41 -36.91
C CYS A 12 -1.32 -3.08 -35.92
N VAL A 13 -2.60 -3.16 -36.35
CA VAL A 13 -3.74 -2.93 -35.45
C VAL A 13 -3.83 -4.00 -34.37
N ALA A 14 -3.57 -5.27 -34.69
CA ALA A 14 -3.48 -6.34 -33.69
C ALA A 14 -2.31 -6.12 -32.72
N LEU A 15 -1.14 -5.69 -33.20
CA LEU A 15 0.00 -5.31 -32.36
C LEU A 15 -0.33 -4.12 -31.46
N PHE A 16 -1.01 -3.08 -31.96
CA PHE A 16 -1.46 -1.95 -31.15
C PHE A 16 -2.51 -2.37 -30.11
N LEU A 17 -3.44 -3.27 -30.43
CA LEU A 17 -4.41 -3.82 -29.48
C LEU A 17 -3.75 -4.76 -28.44
N VAL A 18 -2.67 -5.45 -28.82
CA VAL A 18 -1.84 -6.24 -27.89
C VAL A 18 -0.96 -5.32 -27.02
N LEU A 19 -0.52 -4.18 -27.56
CA LEU A 19 0.26 -3.16 -26.84
C LEU A 19 -0.61 -2.26 -25.95
N THR A 20 -1.91 -2.12 -26.22
CA THR A 20 -2.87 -1.46 -25.30
C THR A 20 -3.48 -2.42 -24.29
N SER A 21 -3.33 -3.74 -24.49
CA SER A 21 -3.53 -4.75 -23.44
C SER A 21 -2.24 -4.98 -22.65
N VAL A 22 -1.53 -3.90 -22.34
CA VAL A 22 -0.76 -3.88 -21.10
C VAL A 22 -1.81 -3.93 -19.99
N SER A 23 -2.15 -5.13 -19.53
CA SER A 23 -2.55 -5.26 -18.13
C SER A 23 -1.48 -4.49 -17.38
N ALA A 24 -1.84 -3.40 -16.69
CA ALA A 24 -0.89 -2.69 -15.85
C ALA A 24 -0.22 -3.76 -14.99
N ALA A 25 1.03 -4.11 -15.32
CA ALA A 25 1.67 -5.25 -14.72
C ALA A 25 1.77 -4.90 -13.24
N GLN A 26 0.94 -5.54 -12.42
CA GLN A 26 0.79 -5.15 -11.02
C GLN A 26 2.17 -5.16 -10.39
N LYS A 27 2.60 -4.02 -9.85
CA LYS A 27 3.95 -3.83 -9.30
C LYS A 27 4.11 -4.82 -8.14
N LYS A 28 4.95 -5.84 -8.33
CA LYS A 28 5.15 -6.91 -7.37
C LYS A 28 6.31 -6.56 -6.44
N LEU A 29 6.09 -6.65 -5.13
CA LEU A 29 7.10 -6.44 -4.09
C LEU A 29 7.47 -7.77 -3.49
N ASP A 30 8.72 -8.18 -3.65
CA ASP A 30 9.20 -9.49 -3.22
C ASP A 30 10.07 -9.45 -1.97
N SER A 31 10.66 -8.29 -1.66
CA SER A 31 11.63 -8.14 -0.58
C SER A 31 11.54 -6.78 0.11
N ILE A 32 12.16 -6.66 1.29
CA ILE A 32 12.30 -5.37 1.97
C ILE A 32 13.05 -4.35 1.09
N ASN A 33 13.97 -4.81 0.24
CA ASN A 33 14.64 -3.93 -0.73
C ASN A 33 13.68 -3.35 -1.77
N ASP A 34 12.57 -4.01 -2.08
CA ASP A 34 11.54 -3.44 -2.94
C ASP A 34 10.71 -2.39 -2.19
N LEU A 35 10.46 -2.59 -0.89
CA LEU A 35 9.84 -1.56 -0.05
C LEU A 35 10.69 -0.28 -0.01
N LYS A 36 12.03 -0.37 0.10
CA LYS A 36 12.94 0.80 0.07
C LYS A 36 12.78 1.66 -1.20
N LYS A 37 12.29 1.09 -2.30
CA LYS A 37 12.09 1.82 -3.57
C LYS A 37 10.82 2.64 -3.57
N ILE A 38 9.87 2.36 -2.68
CA ILE A 38 8.62 3.12 -2.55
C ILE A 38 8.91 4.43 -1.81
N ASN A 39 8.23 5.51 -2.21
CA ASN A 39 8.32 6.82 -1.57
C ASN A 39 7.31 6.93 -0.43
N PHE A 40 7.51 6.11 0.61
CA PHE A 40 6.83 6.30 1.89
C PHE A 40 7.16 7.71 2.41
N ASP A 41 6.15 8.49 2.82
CA ASP A 41 6.14 9.92 3.21
C ASP A 41 5.58 10.88 2.17
N GLN A 42 5.92 10.69 0.89
CA GLN A 42 5.53 11.64 -0.16
C GLN A 42 4.31 11.16 -0.92
N SER A 43 4.34 9.93 -1.42
CA SER A 43 3.27 9.40 -2.27
C SER A 43 2.50 8.25 -1.65
N VAL A 44 3.10 7.56 -0.68
CA VAL A 44 2.46 6.49 0.10
C VAL A 44 2.54 6.81 1.59
N PRO A 45 1.44 6.68 2.37
CA PRO A 45 1.46 6.83 3.82
C PRO A 45 2.50 5.93 4.48
N LYS A 46 3.29 6.45 5.42
CA LYS A 46 4.19 5.61 6.24
C LYS A 46 3.42 4.57 7.05
N HIS A 47 2.17 4.90 7.42
CA HIS A 47 1.24 4.00 8.11
C HIS A 47 1.05 2.64 7.42
N SER A 48 1.13 2.61 6.08
CA SER A 48 1.05 1.38 5.29
C SER A 48 2.04 0.30 5.77
N LEU A 49 3.21 0.70 6.28
CA LEU A 49 4.21 -0.23 6.81
C LEU A 49 3.84 -0.77 8.20
N LEU A 50 3.17 0.04 9.03
CA LEU A 50 2.62 -0.42 10.32
C LEU A 50 1.53 -1.46 10.08
N LEU A 51 0.63 -1.18 9.13
CA LEU A 51 -0.44 -2.10 8.76
C LEU A 51 0.10 -3.38 8.12
N LEU A 52 1.08 -3.27 7.21
CA LEU A 52 1.75 -4.43 6.60
C LEU A 52 2.47 -5.29 7.65
N HIS A 53 3.17 -4.66 8.60
CA HIS A 53 3.82 -5.37 9.71
C HIS A 53 2.80 -6.13 10.54
N TRP A 54 1.72 -5.47 10.98
CA TRP A 54 0.67 -6.14 11.73
C TRP A 54 0.08 -7.33 10.95
N PHE A 55 -0.26 -7.14 9.67
CA PHE A 55 -0.87 -8.18 8.85
C PHE A 55 0.06 -9.37 8.65
N ALA A 56 1.35 -9.10 8.37
CA ALA A 56 2.38 -10.12 8.24
C ALA A 56 2.54 -10.94 9.52
N ASN A 57 2.26 -10.40 10.71
CA ASN A 57 2.28 -11.13 11.97
C ASN A 57 0.93 -11.82 12.28
N LYS A 58 -0.19 -11.32 11.75
CA LYS A 58 -1.52 -11.87 12.03
C LYS A 58 -1.85 -13.15 11.26
N ILE A 59 -1.37 -13.28 10.03
CA ILE A 59 -1.66 -14.43 9.15
C ILE A 59 -0.78 -15.64 9.47
N ASN A 60 -1.17 -16.85 9.07
CA ASN A 60 -0.29 -18.02 9.09
C ASN A 60 0.25 -18.30 7.68
N ILE A 61 1.54 -18.63 7.55
CA ILE A 61 2.17 -18.99 6.26
C ILE A 61 2.91 -20.30 6.46
N ASN A 62 2.42 -21.38 5.85
CA ASN A 62 3.04 -22.70 5.96
C ASN A 62 4.28 -22.84 5.05
N ASN A 63 4.99 -23.96 5.14
CA ASN A 63 6.22 -24.19 4.35
C ASN A 63 6.01 -24.28 2.83
N ASN A 64 4.76 -24.39 2.36
CA ASN A 64 4.41 -24.43 0.94
C ASN A 64 3.93 -23.05 0.44
N ASP A 65 4.25 -21.98 1.18
CA ASP A 65 3.81 -20.60 0.89
C ASP A 65 2.30 -20.42 0.80
N VAL A 66 1.53 -21.31 1.43
CA VAL A 66 0.08 -21.16 1.56
C VAL A 66 -0.20 -20.25 2.75
N ILE A 67 -0.83 -19.12 2.44
CA ILE A 67 -1.30 -18.18 3.45
C ILE A 67 -2.69 -18.61 3.93
N GLN A 68 -2.86 -18.74 5.24
CA GLN A 68 -4.13 -19.01 5.90
C GLN A 68 -4.53 -17.80 6.73
N LEU A 69 -5.80 -17.41 6.58
CA LEU A 69 -6.36 -16.32 7.38
C LEU A 69 -6.70 -16.84 8.79
N ALA A 70 -6.39 -16.02 9.80
CA ALA A 70 -6.58 -16.35 11.21
C ALA A 70 -7.88 -15.74 11.79
N PHE A 71 -8.72 -15.14 10.96
CA PHE A 71 -9.98 -14.49 11.29
C PHE A 71 -10.92 -14.54 10.07
N ASP A 72 -12.21 -14.26 10.26
CA ASP A 72 -13.18 -14.16 9.15
C ASP A 72 -13.37 -12.68 8.78
N PRO A 73 -13.03 -12.24 7.55
CA PRO A 73 -13.10 -10.84 7.18
C PRO A 73 -14.53 -10.36 6.98
N ASN A 74 -15.53 -11.26 6.99
CA ASN A 74 -16.94 -10.90 6.98
C ASN A 74 -17.42 -10.34 8.34
N ASP A 75 -16.72 -10.63 9.43
CA ASP A 75 -17.09 -10.18 10.78
C ASP A 75 -16.75 -8.69 11.02
N GLY A 76 -16.04 -8.05 10.08
CA GLY A 76 -15.61 -6.65 10.19
C GLY A 76 -14.32 -6.45 10.98
N ASP A 77 -13.73 -7.53 11.50
CA ASP A 77 -12.51 -7.53 12.29
C ASP A 77 -11.37 -6.74 11.62
N TYR A 78 -10.65 -5.94 12.41
CA TYR A 78 -9.55 -5.09 11.93
C TYR A 78 -9.96 -4.10 10.82
N GLY A 79 -11.24 -3.73 10.79
CA GLY A 79 -11.82 -2.85 9.79
C GLY A 79 -11.98 -3.51 8.42
N SER A 80 -12.11 -4.83 8.39
CA SER A 80 -12.26 -5.59 7.15
C SER A 80 -13.65 -5.42 6.53
N HIS A 81 -13.72 -5.44 5.20
CA HIS A 81 -14.99 -5.53 4.48
C HIS A 81 -14.77 -5.98 3.03
N HIS A 82 -15.85 -6.36 2.36
CA HIS A 82 -15.80 -6.78 0.95
C HIS A 82 -15.29 -5.65 0.04
N TYR A 83 -14.42 -5.98 -0.91
CA TYR A 83 -13.91 -5.07 -1.93
C TYR A 83 -14.36 -5.53 -3.31
N GLY A 84 -15.05 -4.65 -4.05
CA GLY A 84 -15.66 -4.99 -5.34
C GLY A 84 -14.73 -4.90 -6.55
N ASN A 85 -13.54 -4.32 -6.41
CA ASN A 85 -12.62 -4.05 -7.53
C ASN A 85 -13.26 -3.24 -8.67
N PHE A 86 -14.05 -2.20 -8.32
CA PHE A 86 -14.77 -1.39 -9.30
C PHE A 86 -13.84 -0.52 -10.15
N GLU A 87 -12.66 -0.18 -9.61
CA GLU A 87 -11.58 0.53 -10.30
C GLU A 87 -10.86 -0.34 -11.33
N GLY A 88 -11.08 -1.67 -11.33
CA GLY A 88 -10.43 -2.58 -12.25
C GLY A 88 -8.91 -2.71 -12.06
N MET A 89 -8.38 -2.33 -10.89
CA MET A 89 -6.94 -2.35 -10.61
C MET A 89 -6.40 -3.75 -10.25
N LEU A 90 -7.29 -4.68 -9.89
CA LEU A 90 -6.96 -6.07 -9.60
C LEU A 90 -7.42 -7.04 -10.68
N ASP A 91 -6.78 -8.22 -10.72
CA ASP A 91 -7.19 -9.31 -11.60
C ASP A 91 -8.68 -9.64 -11.38
N PRO A 92 -9.45 -9.88 -12.45
CA PRO A 92 -10.80 -10.43 -12.32
C PRO A 92 -10.78 -11.72 -11.50
N LEU A 93 -11.83 -11.93 -10.71
CA LEU A 93 -11.98 -13.17 -9.95
C LEU A 93 -12.08 -14.38 -10.91
N PRO A 94 -11.42 -15.51 -10.61
CA PRO A 94 -11.59 -16.74 -11.39
C PRO A 94 -13.06 -17.15 -11.48
N GLN A 95 -13.46 -17.82 -12.56
CA GLN A 95 -14.83 -18.28 -12.74
C GLN A 95 -15.27 -19.19 -11.57
N GLY A 96 -16.45 -18.87 -11.01
CA GLY A 96 -17.04 -19.54 -9.86
C GLY A 96 -17.12 -18.65 -8.62
N ASN A 97 -18.11 -18.88 -7.76
CA ASN A 97 -18.41 -18.02 -6.60
C ASN A 97 -17.50 -18.28 -5.38
N ALA A 98 -16.33 -18.89 -5.58
CA ALA A 98 -15.45 -19.33 -4.51
C ALA A 98 -14.35 -18.31 -4.14
N TYR A 99 -14.29 -17.16 -4.82
CA TYR A 99 -13.28 -16.14 -4.53
C TYR A 99 -13.95 -14.80 -4.25
N ARG A 100 -13.39 -14.07 -3.29
CA ARG A 100 -13.79 -12.71 -2.97
C ARG A 100 -12.57 -11.88 -2.60
N TYR A 101 -12.62 -10.59 -2.91
CA TYR A 101 -11.65 -9.65 -2.38
C TYR A 101 -12.20 -9.01 -1.10
N TYR A 102 -11.31 -8.80 -0.14
CA TYR A 102 -11.58 -8.05 1.07
C TYR A 102 -10.50 -6.99 1.24
N THR A 103 -10.89 -5.82 1.72
CA THR A 103 -9.99 -4.78 2.18
C THR A 103 -9.92 -4.81 3.70
N ILE A 104 -8.78 -4.43 4.28
CA ILE A 104 -8.48 -4.43 5.71
C ILE A 104 -7.77 -3.11 6.05
N GLY A 105 -7.96 -2.62 7.27
CA GLY A 105 -7.26 -1.41 7.75
C GLY A 105 -8.12 -0.15 7.79
N ASN A 106 -9.44 -0.25 7.59
CA ASN A 106 -10.32 0.89 7.76
C ASN A 106 -10.50 1.22 9.26
N LEU A 107 -9.79 2.23 9.74
CA LEU A 107 -9.83 2.69 11.13
C LEU A 107 -11.16 3.33 11.53
N ASN A 108 -11.99 3.72 10.57
CA ASN A 108 -13.32 4.31 10.81
C ASN A 108 -14.43 3.25 10.80
N GLN A 109 -14.11 2.00 10.49
CA GLN A 109 -15.09 0.92 10.49
C GLN A 109 -15.35 0.45 11.93
N GLY A 110 -16.62 0.39 12.32
CA GLY A 110 -17.00 -0.27 13.56
C GLY A 110 -16.59 -1.75 13.50
N THR A 111 -15.72 -2.16 14.42
CA THR A 111 -15.16 -3.52 14.49
C THR A 111 -15.26 -4.07 15.91
N SER A 112 -15.55 -5.36 16.03
CA SER A 112 -15.53 -6.06 17.31
C SER A 112 -14.10 -6.32 17.80
N ILE A 113 -13.17 -6.50 16.86
CA ILE A 113 -11.75 -6.69 17.15
C ILE A 113 -10.94 -5.57 16.50
N PRO A 114 -10.41 -4.61 17.26
CA PRO A 114 -9.62 -3.52 16.71
C PRO A 114 -8.22 -3.96 16.30
N LEU A 115 -7.58 -3.16 15.45
CA LEU A 115 -6.14 -3.23 15.21
C LEU A 115 -5.37 -2.89 16.50
N PRO A 116 -4.12 -3.36 16.65
CA PRO A 116 -3.32 -3.06 17.84
C PRO A 116 -3.04 -1.56 17.96
N ALA A 117 -2.76 -1.11 19.19
CA ALA A 117 -2.60 0.31 19.50
C ALA A 117 -1.55 1.02 18.64
N TYR A 118 -0.43 0.35 18.30
CA TYR A 118 0.63 0.92 17.47
C TYR A 118 0.23 1.13 15.99
N VAL A 119 -0.90 0.55 15.56
CA VAL A 119 -1.49 0.82 14.24
C VAL A 119 -2.60 1.87 14.37
N VAL A 120 -3.49 1.76 15.36
CA VAL A 120 -4.62 2.70 15.48
C VAL A 120 -4.19 4.09 15.92
N ARG A 121 -3.20 4.18 16.81
CA ARG A 121 -2.68 5.43 17.40
C ARG A 121 -1.15 5.45 17.30
N PRO A 122 -0.61 5.56 16.08
CA PRO A 122 0.82 5.61 15.88
C PRO A 122 1.38 6.98 16.28
N PRO A 123 2.71 7.13 16.40
CA PRO A 123 3.32 8.45 16.53
C PRO A 123 2.91 9.37 15.38
N ARG A 124 2.85 10.69 15.64
CA ARG A 124 2.30 11.69 14.72
C ARG A 124 2.85 11.61 13.30
N GLU A 125 4.14 11.30 13.16
CA GLU A 125 4.82 11.20 11.85
C GLU A 125 4.37 9.99 11.01
N TYR A 126 3.69 9.01 11.60
CA TYR A 126 3.18 7.81 10.92
C TYR A 126 1.65 7.82 10.79
N VAL A 127 0.98 8.93 11.07
CA VAL A 127 -0.48 9.02 10.90
C VAL A 127 -0.83 8.94 9.41
N GLY A 128 -1.51 7.87 9.01
CA GLY A 128 -1.84 7.58 7.61
C GLY A 128 -3.17 8.16 7.12
N ARG A 129 -3.84 8.98 7.94
CA ARG A 129 -5.18 9.56 7.66
C ARG A 129 -6.22 8.53 7.23
N ASN A 130 -6.06 7.27 7.66
CA ASN A 130 -6.90 6.15 7.29
C ASN A 130 -7.02 5.94 5.75
N ARG A 131 -5.95 6.23 4.99
CA ARG A 131 -5.94 6.07 3.52
C ARG A 131 -5.47 4.68 3.06
N ASP A 132 -4.50 4.12 3.76
CA ASP A 132 -3.87 2.86 3.37
C ASP A 132 -4.73 1.64 3.70
N ARG A 133 -4.61 0.61 2.86
CA ARG A 133 -5.36 -0.64 2.97
C ARG A 133 -4.51 -1.82 2.60
N ILE A 134 -4.87 -2.97 3.16
CA ILE A 134 -4.45 -4.26 2.63
C ILE A 134 -5.64 -4.91 1.93
N ILE A 135 -5.47 -5.30 0.67
CA ILE A 135 -6.46 -6.10 -0.04
C ILE A 135 -5.99 -7.55 -0.09
N ILE A 136 -6.89 -8.48 0.23
CA ILE A 136 -6.66 -9.92 0.13
C ILE A 136 -7.67 -10.57 -0.79
N ARG A 137 -7.22 -11.52 -1.62
CA ARG A 137 -8.12 -12.44 -2.33
C ARG A 137 -8.26 -13.73 -1.53
N VAL A 138 -9.45 -13.95 -0.98
CA VAL A 138 -9.78 -15.14 -0.22
C VAL A 138 -10.44 -16.16 -1.14
N ARG A 139 -9.97 -17.42 -1.06
CA ARG A 139 -10.67 -18.58 -1.61
C ARG A 139 -11.54 -19.20 -0.52
N GLU A 140 -12.85 -19.07 -0.65
CA GLU A 140 -13.84 -19.76 0.18
C GLU A 140 -13.82 -21.26 -0.15
N GLN A 141 -13.55 -22.10 0.85
CA GLN A 141 -13.65 -23.55 0.71
C GLN A 141 -15.07 -23.98 1.11
N ASN A 142 -15.77 -24.71 0.24
CA ASN A 142 -17.17 -25.15 0.41
C ASN A 142 -17.39 -26.20 1.53
N THR A 143 -16.49 -26.32 2.50
CA THR A 143 -16.55 -27.32 3.56
C THR A 143 -17.01 -26.71 4.87
N GLY A 144 -18.33 -26.61 5.06
CA GLY A 144 -19.12 -26.80 6.30
C GLY A 144 -18.62 -26.32 7.68
N GLY A 145 -17.56 -25.55 7.77
CA GLY A 145 -16.96 -25.09 9.01
C GLY A 145 -15.92 -24.01 8.69
N ARG A 146 -15.52 -23.26 9.73
CA ARG A 146 -14.52 -22.17 9.71
C ARG A 146 -13.10 -22.60 9.26
N ALA A 147 -12.98 -23.74 8.57
CA ALA A 147 -11.73 -24.38 8.20
C ALA A 147 -11.02 -23.58 7.09
N HIS A 148 -10.09 -22.75 7.54
CA HIS A 148 -8.91 -22.29 6.80
C HIS A 148 -9.19 -21.62 5.45
N GLN A 149 -9.85 -20.46 5.50
CA GLN A 149 -9.85 -19.52 4.38
C GLN A 149 -8.41 -19.28 3.91
N ARG A 150 -8.15 -19.55 2.63
CA ARG A 150 -6.83 -19.41 2.03
C ARG A 150 -6.74 -18.09 1.30
N ILE A 151 -5.61 -17.41 1.47
CA ILE A 151 -5.32 -16.19 0.73
C ILE A 151 -4.45 -16.55 -0.47
N ASP A 152 -4.87 -16.13 -1.65
CA ASP A 152 -4.17 -16.38 -2.92
C ASP A 152 -3.36 -15.15 -3.37
N GLN A 153 -3.86 -13.96 -3.06
CA GLN A 153 -3.18 -12.70 -3.39
C GLN A 153 -3.31 -11.72 -2.23
N VAL A 154 -2.24 -10.98 -1.99
CA VAL A 154 -2.15 -9.89 -1.00
C VAL A 154 -1.67 -8.65 -1.72
N TYR A 155 -2.25 -7.51 -1.39
CA TYR A 155 -1.91 -6.21 -1.94
C TYR A 155 -1.81 -5.18 -0.82
N ILE A 156 -0.87 -4.25 -0.94
CA ILE A 156 -0.97 -2.95 -0.26
C ILE A 156 -1.47 -1.92 -1.26
N THR A 157 -2.31 -1.01 -0.80
CA THR A 157 -2.90 0.04 -1.62
C THR A 157 -3.27 1.24 -0.74
N GLN A 158 -3.81 2.28 -1.36
CA GLN A 158 -4.32 3.46 -0.69
C GLN A 158 -5.53 4.02 -1.43
N HIS A 159 -6.33 4.81 -0.74
CA HIS A 159 -7.20 5.78 -1.38
C HIS A 159 -6.40 6.97 -1.90
N TYR A 160 -6.90 7.65 -2.94
CA TYR A 160 -6.36 8.94 -3.38
C TYR A 160 -6.27 9.94 -2.24
N ASP A 161 -5.40 10.95 -2.38
CA ASP A 161 -5.40 12.01 -1.37
C ASP A 161 -6.70 12.80 -1.45
N THR A 162 -7.23 13.15 -0.28
CA THR A 162 -8.28 14.15 -0.15
C THR A 162 -7.98 15.44 -0.92
N SER A 163 -6.71 15.85 -1.03
CA SER A 163 -6.29 17.04 -1.79
C SER A 163 -6.44 16.88 -3.31
N GLU A 164 -6.54 15.66 -3.81
CA GLU A 164 -6.75 15.37 -5.24
C GLU A 164 -8.24 15.47 -5.62
N ASN A 165 -9.15 15.72 -4.66
CA ASN A 165 -10.61 15.81 -4.84
C ASN A 165 -11.25 14.55 -5.45
N LEU A 166 -10.56 13.41 -5.40
CA LEU A 166 -11.03 12.14 -5.96
C LEU A 166 -11.87 11.34 -4.96
N GLY A 167 -11.75 11.61 -3.65
CA GLY A 167 -12.62 11.04 -2.60
C GLY A 167 -12.20 9.63 -2.15
N THR A 168 -13.15 8.69 -2.17
CA THR A 168 -13.00 7.29 -1.71
C THR A 168 -12.48 6.25 -2.72
N PRO A 169 -12.21 6.52 -4.02
CA PRO A 169 -11.62 5.52 -4.91
C PRO A 169 -10.22 5.10 -4.48
N TYR A 170 -9.86 3.88 -4.83
CA TYR A 170 -8.50 3.37 -4.67
C TYR A 170 -7.57 3.92 -5.75
N ASP A 171 -6.30 4.11 -5.38
CA ASP A 171 -5.24 4.61 -6.24
C ASP A 171 -4.48 3.45 -6.91
N PRO A 172 -4.66 3.21 -8.21
CA PRO A 172 -4.02 2.11 -8.92
C PRO A 172 -2.50 2.28 -9.02
N ASP A 173 -2.00 3.52 -9.06
CA ASP A 173 -0.56 3.80 -9.24
C ASP A 173 0.26 3.41 -8.01
N HIS A 174 -0.39 3.44 -6.85
CA HIS A 174 0.14 3.05 -5.55
C HIS A 174 -0.46 1.75 -5.01
N THR A 175 -0.84 0.84 -5.93
CA THR A 175 -1.26 -0.53 -5.59
C THR A 175 -0.17 -1.53 -5.96
N TYR A 176 0.23 -2.33 -4.97
CA TYR A 176 1.35 -3.25 -5.10
C TYR A 176 1.01 -4.65 -4.63
N ARG A 177 1.33 -5.66 -5.43
CA ARG A 177 1.16 -7.07 -5.06
C ARG A 177 2.29 -7.51 -4.14
N ILE A 178 1.94 -8.06 -2.98
CA ILE A 178 2.89 -8.54 -1.96
C ILE A 178 3.12 -10.04 -2.13
N THR A 179 4.37 -10.48 -2.03
CA THR A 179 4.69 -11.91 -1.99
C THR A 179 4.80 -12.47 -0.59
N THR A 180 4.74 -13.80 -0.50
CA THR A 180 5.04 -14.53 0.74
C THR A 180 6.47 -14.30 1.21
N ASN A 181 7.43 -14.17 0.29
CA ASN A 181 8.83 -13.85 0.65
C ASN A 181 8.92 -12.53 1.42
N LEU A 182 8.25 -11.48 0.92
CA LEU A 182 8.19 -10.19 1.62
C LEU A 182 7.50 -10.31 2.97
N LEU A 183 6.34 -11.00 3.04
CA LEU A 183 5.63 -11.20 4.31
C LEU A 183 6.48 -11.92 5.36
N ARG A 184 7.28 -12.91 4.96
CA ARG A 184 8.22 -13.60 5.85
C ARG A 184 9.32 -12.67 6.34
N GLN A 185 9.93 -11.86 5.47
CA GLN A 185 10.95 -10.89 5.87
C GLN A 185 10.38 -9.87 6.86
N VAL A 186 9.17 -9.35 6.61
CA VAL A 186 8.50 -8.41 7.53
C VAL A 186 8.22 -9.06 8.89
N ARG A 187 7.83 -10.34 8.90
CA ARG A 187 7.58 -11.12 10.13
C ARG A 187 8.83 -11.32 10.99
N GLU A 188 10.03 -11.22 10.43
CA GLU A 188 11.26 -11.28 11.24
C GLU A 188 11.37 -10.12 12.24
N PHE A 189 10.63 -9.03 11.99
CA PHE A 189 10.50 -7.88 12.87
C PHE A 189 9.28 -7.98 13.80
N ALA A 190 8.71 -9.17 14.02
CA ALA A 190 7.59 -9.42 14.94
C ALA A 190 7.86 -8.88 16.35
N VAL A 191 6.81 -8.52 17.09
CA VAL A 191 6.85 -8.00 18.47
C VAL A 191 6.64 -9.14 19.48
N GLU A 192 7.43 -10.22 19.39
CA GLU A 192 7.26 -11.43 20.25
C GLU A 192 8.53 -11.82 21.04
N GLU A 193 8.39 -12.66 22.07
CA GLU A 193 9.44 -12.97 23.06
C GLU A 193 10.66 -13.75 22.51
N ASN A 194 10.50 -14.50 21.40
CA ASN A 194 11.57 -15.28 20.75
C ASN A 194 12.24 -14.53 19.58
N GLN A 195 12.33 -13.21 19.69
CA GLN A 195 12.91 -12.33 18.67
C GLN A 195 14.37 -12.67 18.38
N GLN A 196 14.74 -12.55 17.11
CA GLN A 196 16.15 -12.41 16.75
C GLN A 196 16.70 -11.14 17.43
N PRO A 197 17.92 -11.17 17.96
CA PRO A 197 18.57 -9.97 18.46
C PRO A 197 18.46 -8.82 17.44
N LEU A 198 18.09 -7.62 17.91
CA LEU A 198 17.93 -6.42 17.06
C LEU A 198 19.17 -6.20 16.16
N LEU A 199 20.36 -6.41 16.72
CA LEU A 199 21.65 -6.44 16.01
C LEU A 199 21.68 -7.41 14.82
N ASN A 200 21.16 -8.63 14.99
CA ASN A 200 21.15 -9.64 13.94
C ASN A 200 20.22 -9.20 12.79
N LEU A 201 19.03 -8.68 13.10
CA LEU A 201 18.12 -8.13 12.10
C LEU A 201 18.77 -6.95 11.36
N ARG A 202 19.37 -6.02 12.11
CA ARG A 202 20.07 -4.86 11.55
C ARG A 202 21.14 -5.30 10.55
N ASN A 203 22.02 -6.22 10.95
CA ASN A 203 23.10 -6.71 10.11
C ASN A 203 22.58 -7.51 8.91
N ARG A 204 21.54 -8.34 9.11
CA ARG A 204 20.92 -9.14 8.05
C ARG A 204 20.40 -8.29 6.90
N PHE A 205 19.80 -7.13 7.22
CA PHE A 205 19.26 -6.20 6.23
C PHE A 205 20.22 -5.05 5.86
N GLY A 206 21.48 -5.14 6.30
CA GLY A 206 22.56 -4.23 5.94
C GLY A 206 22.40 -2.82 6.49
N SER A 207 21.67 -2.65 7.58
CA SER A 207 21.32 -1.33 8.11
C SER A 207 22.40 -0.73 8.98
N ASN A 208 22.52 0.60 8.94
CA ASN A 208 23.42 1.38 9.78
C ASN A 208 22.74 1.95 11.04
N ALA A 209 21.52 1.52 11.36
CA ALA A 209 20.75 2.03 12.50
C ALA A 209 21.51 1.90 13.84
N ASP A 210 21.45 2.93 14.67
CA ASP A 210 21.89 2.83 16.07
C ASP A 210 20.85 2.06 16.88
N GLU A 211 21.24 0.92 17.43
CA GLU A 211 20.33 0.07 18.21
C GLU A 211 19.88 0.74 19.51
N SER A 212 20.72 1.57 20.12
CA SER A 212 20.40 2.28 21.35
C SER A 212 19.31 3.30 21.06
N ASP A 213 19.46 4.07 19.98
CA ASP A 213 18.47 5.08 19.58
C ASP A 213 17.13 4.44 19.21
N ILE A 214 17.16 3.33 18.46
CA ILE A 214 15.95 2.58 18.11
C ILE A 214 15.26 2.06 19.37
N ARG A 215 16.00 1.48 20.33
CA ARG A 215 15.43 0.96 21.58
C ARG A 215 14.88 2.06 22.47
N ASN A 216 15.60 3.18 22.59
CA ASN A 216 15.17 4.32 23.39
C ASN A 216 13.89 4.95 22.82
N THR A 217 13.75 4.95 21.50
CA THR A 217 12.58 5.54 20.81
C THR A 217 11.39 4.60 20.76
N TRP A 218 11.60 3.32 20.49
CA TRP A 218 10.52 2.36 20.20
C TRP A 218 10.26 1.35 21.33
N GLY A 219 11.14 1.27 22.34
CA GLY A 219 10.98 0.37 23.48
C GLY A 219 10.74 -1.08 23.06
N GLN A 220 9.59 -1.63 23.45
CA GLN A 220 9.17 -2.99 23.08
C GLN A 220 8.91 -3.17 21.58
N LEU A 221 8.67 -2.07 20.85
CA LEU A 221 8.49 -2.05 19.39
C LEU A 221 9.80 -1.86 18.64
N ALA A 222 10.98 -2.03 19.27
CA ALA A 222 12.28 -1.80 18.64
C ALA A 222 12.46 -2.51 17.29
N CYS A 223 11.97 -3.74 17.15
CA CYS A 223 12.01 -4.46 15.86
C CYS A 223 11.16 -3.76 14.78
N LEU A 224 9.96 -3.31 15.12
CA LEU A 224 9.14 -2.50 14.22
C LEU A 224 9.82 -1.16 13.90
N GLY A 225 10.39 -0.49 14.90
CA GLY A 225 11.17 0.74 14.71
C GLY A 225 12.34 0.56 13.75
N LEU A 226 13.07 -0.55 13.88
CA LEU A 226 14.15 -0.91 12.97
C LEU A 226 13.64 -1.14 11.54
N LEU A 227 12.52 -1.85 11.35
CA LEU A 227 11.90 -2.04 10.04
C LEU A 227 11.57 -0.68 9.39
N LEU A 228 10.97 0.23 10.14
CA LEU A 228 10.62 1.57 9.65
C LEU A 228 11.87 2.38 9.30
N TYR A 229 12.91 2.33 10.13
CA TYR A 229 14.19 2.98 9.84
C TYR A 229 14.80 2.46 8.53
N ILE A 230 14.87 1.13 8.36
CA ILE A 230 15.43 0.46 7.18
C ILE A 230 14.70 0.87 5.91
N VAL A 231 13.37 0.92 5.96
CA VAL A 231 12.55 1.16 4.75
C VAL A 231 12.46 2.65 4.42
N ILE A 232 12.28 3.51 5.43
CA ILE A 232 11.93 4.92 5.24
C ILE A 232 13.17 5.80 5.37
N GLN A 233 13.91 5.69 6.48
CA GLN A 233 14.92 6.70 6.86
C GLN A 233 16.29 6.45 6.21
N GLU A 234 16.71 5.18 6.14
CA GLU A 234 18.03 4.81 5.62
C GLU A 234 18.25 5.23 4.15
N LYS A 235 17.17 5.27 3.37
CA LYS A 235 17.16 5.81 2.00
C LYS A 235 17.73 7.23 1.93
N TYR A 236 17.38 8.08 2.90
CA TYR A 236 17.81 9.48 2.94
C TYR A 236 19.20 9.67 3.57
N SER A 237 19.63 8.75 4.44
CA SER A 237 20.96 8.79 5.07
C SER A 237 22.10 8.40 4.10
N SER A 238 21.82 7.54 3.12
CA SER A 238 22.83 7.11 2.12
C SER A 238 23.21 8.18 1.08
N SER A 239 22.41 9.24 0.97
CA SER A 239 22.64 10.38 0.07
C SER A 239 23.58 11.47 0.62
N GLN A 240 24.10 11.34 1.85
CA GLN A 240 25.16 12.23 2.32
C GLN A 240 26.51 11.84 1.69
N PRO A 241 27.26 12.77 1.06
CA PRO A 241 28.59 12.48 0.58
C PRO A 241 29.46 12.05 1.77
N ASN A 242 30.04 10.85 1.68
CA ASN A 242 31.08 10.40 2.58
C ASN A 242 32.30 11.33 2.45
N ASN A 243 32.32 12.42 3.22
CA ASN A 243 33.55 13.10 3.57
C ASN A 243 34.30 12.18 4.55
N ARG A 244 34.93 11.12 4.02
CA ARG A 244 35.98 10.40 4.75
C ARG A 244 37.14 11.37 4.94
N PRO A 245 37.57 11.68 6.17
CA PRO A 245 38.90 12.23 6.38
C PRO A 245 39.90 11.09 6.12
N ASP A 246 40.77 11.28 5.14
CA ASP A 246 41.91 10.43 4.91
C ASP A 246 42.75 10.33 6.19
N ASN A 247 42.93 9.10 6.65
CA ASN A 247 43.60 8.77 7.88
C ASN A 247 45.13 8.91 7.69
N ARG A 248 45.66 10.13 7.78
CA ARG A 248 47.11 10.35 7.94
C ARG A 248 47.44 10.45 9.43
N ARG A 249 47.98 9.35 9.97
CA ARG A 249 48.74 9.33 11.22
C ARG A 249 49.81 10.43 11.22
N SER A 250 49.76 11.31 12.20
CA SER A 250 50.94 11.90 12.80
C SER A 250 50.70 12.06 14.30
N GLN A 251 51.58 11.44 15.08
CA GLN A 251 51.68 11.57 16.52
C GLN A 251 51.84 13.04 16.90
N ARG A 252 51.04 13.50 17.87
CA ARG A 252 51.52 14.41 18.91
C ARG A 252 50.56 14.37 20.11
N GLU A 253 51.12 13.93 21.22
CA GLU A 253 50.53 13.96 22.55
C GLU A 253 50.12 15.38 22.92
N SER A 254 48.93 15.53 23.52
CA SER A 254 48.66 16.60 24.47
C SER A 254 47.55 16.15 25.44
N ASN A 255 47.95 15.96 26.69
CA ASN A 255 47.08 15.73 27.82
C ASN A 255 46.30 17.01 28.16
N VAL A 256 44.99 17.02 27.95
CA VAL A 256 44.06 17.97 28.59
C VAL A 256 42.72 17.27 28.84
N PRO A 257 42.23 17.18 30.08
CA PRO A 257 40.93 16.57 30.36
C PRO A 257 39.80 17.55 30.00
N ARG A 258 38.97 17.21 29.02
CA ARG A 258 37.71 17.93 28.76
C ARG A 258 36.57 17.24 29.48
N ARG A 259 36.06 17.92 30.53
CA ARG A 259 34.70 17.70 31.06
C ARG A 259 33.70 18.04 29.97
N PHE A 260 32.76 17.14 29.70
CA PHE A 260 31.50 17.47 29.02
C PHE A 260 30.42 17.61 30.08
N PRO A 261 29.62 18.70 30.07
CA PRO A 261 28.45 18.80 30.94
C PRO A 261 27.31 17.94 30.39
N ASN A 262 26.64 17.25 31.31
CA ASN A 262 25.37 16.55 31.10
C ASN A 262 24.37 17.47 30.39
N GLN A 263 23.76 16.99 29.32
CA GLN A 263 22.59 17.61 28.72
C GLN A 263 21.49 16.56 28.67
N GLY A 264 20.37 16.89 29.31
CA GLY A 264 19.42 15.94 29.87
C GLY A 264 18.67 15.10 28.85
N ASP A 265 18.46 13.85 29.23
CA ASP A 265 17.56 12.90 28.61
C ASP A 265 16.12 13.44 28.68
N VAL A 266 15.52 13.72 27.52
CA VAL A 266 14.06 13.77 27.40
C VAL A 266 13.61 12.35 27.10
N VAL A 267 13.36 11.59 28.16
CA VAL A 267 12.65 10.33 28.09
C VAL A 267 11.21 10.65 27.69
N VAL A 268 10.80 10.29 26.47
CA VAL A 268 9.39 10.31 26.08
C VAL A 268 8.77 9.02 26.61
N ASP A 269 8.09 9.13 27.75
CA ASP A 269 7.32 8.05 28.33
C ASP A 269 6.04 7.83 27.50
N PHE A 270 5.90 6.64 26.91
CA PHE A 270 4.73 6.23 26.14
C PHE A 270 3.55 5.78 27.02
N THR A 271 3.65 5.92 28.35
CA THR A 271 2.65 5.43 29.29
C THR A 271 1.92 6.52 30.09
N ASN A 272 1.65 7.68 29.50
CA ASN A 272 0.55 8.51 30.00
C ASN A 272 0.13 9.61 29.01
N TYR A 273 -1.05 9.47 28.40
CA TYR A 273 -1.76 10.59 27.81
C TYR A 273 -3.18 10.60 28.37
N ASP A 274 -3.31 11.19 29.54
CA ASP A 274 -4.59 11.69 30.04
C ASP A 274 -4.94 12.99 29.30
N ASN A 275 -6.10 12.94 28.64
CA ASN A 275 -7.10 14.01 28.53
C ASN A 275 -6.60 15.44 28.27
N ASN A 276 -6.25 15.73 27.02
CA ASN A 276 -6.69 16.98 26.39
C ASN A 276 -6.69 16.83 24.86
N CYS A 277 -7.79 16.32 24.32
CA CYS A 277 -8.05 16.42 22.88
C CYS A 277 -8.79 17.73 22.65
N ASP A 278 -8.04 18.74 22.25
CA ASP A 278 -8.62 19.99 21.76
C ASP A 278 -9.45 19.71 20.50
N HIS A 279 -10.72 20.07 20.66
CA HIS A 279 -11.77 20.33 19.69
C HIS A 279 -11.27 20.65 18.27
N TYR A 280 -11.46 19.72 17.33
CA TYR A 280 -11.50 20.02 15.89
C TYR A 280 -12.71 19.33 15.26
N ASP A 281 -13.78 20.13 15.18
CA ASP A 281 -14.93 20.12 14.27
C ASP A 281 -15.39 18.79 13.63
N ASP A 282 -16.30 18.13 14.35
CA ASP A 282 -17.32 17.23 13.81
C ASP A 282 -18.39 18.04 13.04
N HIS A 283 -18.15 18.30 11.76
CA HIS A 283 -19.21 18.68 10.84
C HIS A 283 -18.99 18.00 9.50
N TYR A 284 -19.57 16.81 9.31
CA TYR A 284 -20.41 16.42 8.16
C TYR A 284 -20.75 14.91 8.24
N PHE A 285 -22.04 14.61 8.04
CA PHE A 285 -22.70 13.29 7.94
C PHE A 285 -23.19 12.59 9.23
N HIS A 286 -24.31 13.11 9.75
CA HIS A 286 -25.32 12.28 10.39
C HIS A 286 -26.26 11.68 9.33
N HIS A 287 -26.23 10.36 9.14
CA HIS A 287 -27.45 9.62 8.81
C HIS A 287 -27.53 8.35 9.68
N ARG A 288 -28.50 8.42 10.59
CA ARG A 288 -28.95 7.39 11.51
C ARG A 288 -29.63 6.27 10.72
N THR A 289 -29.31 5.01 10.98
CA THR A 289 -30.21 3.88 10.65
C THR A 289 -30.33 2.97 11.86
N THR A 290 -31.42 3.17 12.60
CA THR A 290 -31.98 2.18 13.53
C THR A 290 -32.90 1.26 12.74
N GLY A 291 -32.69 -0.05 12.86
CA GLY A 291 -33.54 -1.05 12.22
C GLY A 291 -34.94 -1.13 12.83
N ASN A 292 -35.91 -1.51 12.00
CA ASN A 292 -37.04 -2.36 12.40
C ASN A 292 -37.62 -3.07 11.17
N ARG A 293 -37.94 -4.35 11.37
CA ARG A 293 -38.77 -5.18 10.47
C ARG A 293 -40.20 -4.66 10.53
N GLU A 294 -40.86 -4.53 9.37
CA GLU A 294 -42.20 -5.09 9.13
C GLU A 294 -42.64 -4.96 7.67
N SER A 295 -43.55 -5.88 7.31
CA SER A 295 -44.14 -6.19 6.01
C SER A 295 -45.06 -5.08 5.45
N GLY A 296 -45.03 -4.84 4.14
CA GLY A 296 -46.05 -4.02 3.47
C GLY A 296 -45.78 -3.75 1.99
N ARG A 297 -46.63 -4.31 1.12
CA ARG A 297 -46.68 -4.17 -0.35
C ARG A 297 -47.25 -2.79 -0.73
N GLY A 298 -46.66 -2.09 -1.70
CA GLY A 298 -47.25 -0.86 -2.29
C GLY A 298 -46.34 -0.21 -3.34
N ASN A 299 -46.90 0.12 -4.51
CA ASN A 299 -46.20 0.43 -5.76
C ASN A 299 -45.65 1.86 -5.89
N THR A 300 -44.61 1.96 -6.73
CA THR A 300 -44.25 3.05 -7.68
C THR A 300 -44.09 4.49 -7.18
N SER A 301 -42.84 4.98 -7.28
CA SER A 301 -42.51 6.22 -8.00
C SER A 301 -41.01 6.26 -8.34
N VAL A 302 -40.72 6.33 -9.64
CA VAL A 302 -39.39 6.56 -10.22
C VAL A 302 -39.00 8.05 -10.07
N PRO A 303 -37.72 8.35 -9.80
CA PRO A 303 -37.04 9.50 -10.43
C PRO A 303 -35.73 9.02 -11.09
N GLN A 304 -35.69 8.87 -12.41
CA GLN A 304 -35.22 9.85 -13.40
C GLN A 304 -33.81 10.41 -13.14
N ASP A 305 -32.88 9.79 -13.88
CA ASP A 305 -31.66 10.31 -14.51
C ASP A 305 -30.88 11.46 -13.86
N ASN A 306 -29.61 11.18 -13.56
CA ASN A 306 -28.52 12.13 -13.76
C ASN A 306 -27.33 11.40 -14.41
N ASN A 307 -27.49 11.08 -15.70
CA ASN A 307 -26.38 10.77 -16.60
C ASN A 307 -25.60 12.06 -16.89
N GLN A 308 -24.69 12.44 -16.00
CA GLN A 308 -23.77 13.54 -16.31
C GLN A 308 -22.43 13.45 -15.59
N MET A 309 -21.78 12.29 -15.60
CA MET A 309 -20.34 12.26 -15.29
C MET A 309 -19.56 11.12 -15.96
N SER A 310 -20.04 10.65 -17.12
CA SER A 310 -19.37 9.63 -17.94
C SER A 310 -19.09 10.10 -19.38
N CYS A 311 -18.90 11.40 -19.59
CA CYS A 311 -18.46 11.93 -20.90
C CYS A 311 -17.01 12.38 -20.91
N CYS A 312 -16.45 12.94 -19.82
CA CYS A 312 -15.09 13.52 -19.89
C CYS A 312 -13.99 12.49 -20.10
N CYS A 313 -13.98 11.35 -19.39
CA CYS A 313 -12.92 10.37 -19.54
C CYS A 313 -12.97 9.63 -20.89
N ILE A 314 -14.17 9.34 -21.40
CA ILE A 314 -14.34 8.71 -22.72
C ILE A 314 -13.99 9.71 -23.83
N CYS A 315 -14.34 11.00 -23.69
CA CYS A 315 -13.98 12.03 -24.65
C CYS A 315 -12.48 12.33 -24.68
N CYS A 316 -11.78 12.33 -23.54
CA CYS A 316 -10.33 12.56 -23.49
C CYS A 316 -9.54 11.42 -24.15
N ILE A 317 -9.94 10.17 -23.92
CA ILE A 317 -9.34 9.00 -24.58
C ILE A 317 -9.65 9.01 -26.09
N SER A 318 -10.85 9.45 -26.47
CA SER A 318 -11.26 9.58 -27.88
C SER A 318 -10.47 10.68 -28.61
N PHE A 319 -10.28 11.85 -28.00
CA PHE A 319 -9.50 12.95 -28.60
C PHE A 319 -8.02 12.60 -28.74
N ALA A 320 -7.40 11.99 -27.74
CA ALA A 320 -6.00 11.56 -27.83
C ALA A 320 -5.81 10.52 -28.94
N SER A 321 -6.76 9.59 -29.07
CA SER A 321 -6.75 8.57 -30.13
C SER A 321 -6.93 9.18 -31.52
N ILE A 322 -7.84 10.15 -31.69
CA ILE A 322 -8.06 10.85 -32.96
C ILE A 322 -6.84 11.71 -33.34
N CYS A 323 -6.22 12.38 -32.37
CA CYS A 323 -5.01 13.17 -32.60
C CYS A 323 -3.84 12.27 -33.04
N MET A 324 -3.65 11.13 -32.39
CA MET A 324 -2.61 10.17 -32.74
C MET A 324 -2.83 9.55 -34.13
N VAL A 325 -4.07 9.19 -34.48
CA VAL A 325 -4.42 8.70 -35.81
C VAL A 325 -4.21 9.77 -36.88
N SER A 326 -4.60 11.02 -36.61
CA SER A 326 -4.41 12.14 -37.54
C SER A 326 -2.93 12.44 -37.77
N LEU A 327 -2.11 12.38 -36.72
CA LEU A 327 -0.66 12.60 -36.78
C LEU A 327 0.04 11.46 -37.54
N LEU A 328 -0.43 10.22 -37.36
CA LEU A 328 0.05 9.06 -38.12
C LEU A 328 -0.30 9.17 -39.61
N ILE A 329 -1.53 9.57 -39.94
CA ILE A 329 -1.97 9.79 -41.34
C ILE A 329 -1.15 10.93 -41.97
N PHE A 330 -0.92 12.02 -41.24
CA PHE A 330 -0.11 13.14 -41.71
C PHE A 330 1.33 12.70 -42.02
N LEU A 331 1.96 11.93 -41.12
CA LEU A 331 3.30 11.39 -41.35
C LEU A 331 3.35 10.45 -42.56
N ILE A 332 2.35 9.59 -42.74
CA ILE A 332 2.25 8.67 -43.88
C ILE A 332 2.07 9.44 -45.19
N VAL A 333 1.17 10.42 -45.25
CA VAL A 333 0.89 11.18 -46.48
C VAL A 333 2.03 12.12 -46.84
N TRP A 334 2.74 12.68 -45.86
CA TRP A 334 3.75 13.71 -46.10
C TRP A 334 5.18 13.17 -46.26
N PHE A 335 5.53 12.06 -45.58
CA PHE A 335 6.87 11.48 -45.69
C PHE A 335 7.00 10.38 -46.74
N ILE A 336 5.95 9.60 -47.03
CA ILE A 336 6.04 8.51 -48.02
C ILE A 336 6.34 9.01 -49.44
N PRO A 337 5.80 10.14 -49.94
CA PRO A 337 6.14 10.65 -51.26
C PRO A 337 7.59 11.14 -51.38
N LYS A 338 8.25 11.47 -50.25
CA LYS A 338 9.66 11.93 -50.23
C LYS A 338 10.68 10.79 -50.15
N ILE A 339 10.23 9.57 -49.88
CA ILE A 339 11.09 8.37 -49.81
C ILE A 339 11.06 7.57 -51.12
N ILE A 340 10.06 7.82 -51.97
CA ILE A 340 9.83 7.10 -53.24
C ILE A 340 10.24 7.95 -54.47
N ALA A 341 10.74 9.17 -54.27
CA ALA A 341 11.26 10.04 -55.33
C ALA A 341 12.79 9.93 -55.46
#